data_AF-A0A7J9CE32-F1
#
_entry.id   AF-A0A7J9CE32-F1
#
_cell.length_a   1.000
_cell.length_b   1.000
_cell.length_c   1.000
_cell.angle_alpha   90.00
_cell.angle_beta   90.00
_cell.angle_gamma   90.00
#
_symmetry.space_group_name_H-M   'P 1'
#
loop_
_entity.id
_entity.type
_entity.pdbx_description
1 polymer ?
#
loop_
_entity_poly.entity_id
_entity_poly.type
_entity_poly.pdbx_seq_one_letter_code
_entity_poly.pdbx_strand_id
1 'polypeptide(L)'
;MANFQMKKVQQCTHGKLWNSSSEALTLTDKKVWQGSHYADFPEIIEDGDASEFTHESVTDDADIHGSVAGLVYRRRDGTKWIVAWSNPQAENSKVYTDIQRQPVHWGQIKTNLEKRGKPKFKVTK
;
A
#
# COMPACT_ATOMS: atom_id res chain seq x y z
N MET A 1 -33.75 22.70 -8.60
CA MET A 1 -33.00 21.87 -7.63
C MET A 1 -31.61 21.65 -8.22
N ALA A 2 -30.56 22.23 -7.64
CA ALA A 2 -29.21 22.09 -8.16
C ALA A 2 -28.67 20.71 -7.77
N ASN A 3 -28.47 19.86 -8.77
CA ASN A 3 -27.88 18.54 -8.59
C ASN A 3 -26.37 18.74 -8.39
N PHE A 4 -25.93 18.82 -7.12
CA PHE A 4 -24.52 18.80 -6.79
C PHE A 4 -23.97 17.41 -7.12
N GLN A 5 -23.50 17.22 -8.36
CA GLN A 5 -22.61 16.11 -8.65
C GLN A 5 -21.34 16.35 -7.84
N MET A 6 -21.18 15.60 -6.74
CA MET A 6 -19.86 15.46 -6.10
C MET A 6 -18.90 15.02 -7.20
N LYS A 7 -17.92 15.87 -7.51
CA LYS A 7 -16.83 15.55 -8.42
C LYS A 7 -16.19 14.27 -7.89
N LYS A 8 -16.44 13.14 -8.56
CA LYS A 8 -15.94 11.83 -8.16
C LYS A 8 -14.42 11.88 -8.29
N VAL A 9 -13.72 11.99 -7.16
CA VAL A 9 -12.25 12.08 -7.14
C VAL A 9 -11.67 10.69 -7.33
N GLN A 10 -10.87 10.52 -8.38
CA GLN A 10 -10.02 9.34 -8.60
C GLN A 10 -9.09 9.19 -7.38
N GLN A 11 -9.10 8.02 -6.74
CA GLN A 11 -8.26 7.79 -5.57
C GLN A 11 -6.84 7.45 -6.00
N CYS A 12 -5.87 8.20 -5.52
CA CYS A 12 -4.46 7.97 -5.81
C CYS A 12 -3.68 7.80 -4.51
N THR A 13 -2.77 6.84 -4.47
CA THR A 13 -1.80 6.68 -3.39
C THR A 13 -0.41 7.00 -3.90
N HIS A 14 0.21 8.01 -3.28
CA HIS A 14 1.63 8.30 -3.45
C HIS A 14 2.38 7.69 -2.26
N GLY A 15 3.34 6.82 -2.55
CA GLY A 15 4.16 6.16 -1.53
C GLY A 15 5.61 6.57 -1.64
N LYS A 16 6.26 6.74 -0.50
CA LYS A 16 7.71 6.89 -0.38
C LYS A 16 8.22 5.81 0.57
N LEU A 17 9.11 4.96 0.09
CA LEU A 17 9.69 3.84 0.82
C LEU A 17 11.16 4.16 1.09
N TRP A 18 11.52 4.27 2.36
CA TRP A 18 12.91 4.50 2.79
C TRP A 18 13.51 3.20 3.31
N ASN A 19 14.70 2.84 2.84
CA ASN A 19 15.44 1.67 3.32
C ASN A 19 16.61 2.09 4.23
N SER A 20 16.63 1.56 5.44
CA SER A 20 17.74 1.72 6.39
C SER A 20 18.11 0.39 7.03
N SER A 21 18.09 -0.69 6.23
CA SER A 21 18.26 -2.07 6.70
C SER A 21 19.69 -2.62 6.59
N SER A 22 20.64 -1.77 6.20
CA SER A 22 22.06 -2.09 5.93
C SER A 22 22.30 -2.97 4.71
N GLU A 23 21.26 -3.22 3.91
CA GLU A 23 21.32 -3.97 2.66
C GLU A 23 20.23 -3.50 1.69
N ALA A 24 20.43 -3.75 0.40
CA ALA A 24 19.39 -3.52 -0.61
C ALA A 24 18.14 -4.39 -0.36
N LEU A 25 16.98 -3.80 -0.64
CA LEU A 25 15.68 -4.46 -0.61
C LEU A 25 15.19 -4.71 -2.04
N THR A 26 14.90 -5.96 -2.38
CA THR A 26 14.36 -6.31 -3.70
C THR A 26 12.88 -6.64 -3.62
N LEU A 27 12.05 -6.07 -4.49
CA LEU A 27 10.65 -6.44 -4.66
C LEU A 27 10.56 -7.88 -5.17
N THR A 28 9.86 -8.74 -4.43
CA THR A 28 9.77 -10.17 -4.74
C THR A 28 8.36 -10.67 -4.95
N ASP A 29 7.36 -9.94 -4.46
CA ASP A 29 5.95 -10.26 -4.68
C ASP A 29 5.12 -8.97 -4.57
N LYS A 30 3.99 -8.95 -5.28
CA LYS A 30 3.01 -7.87 -5.23
C LYS A 30 1.60 -8.41 -5.37
N LYS A 31 0.67 -7.79 -4.66
CA LYS A 31 -0.77 -8.08 -4.79
C LYS A 31 -1.56 -6.79 -4.92
N VAL A 32 -2.18 -6.61 -6.07
CA VAL A 32 -3.17 -5.54 -6.29
C VAL A 32 -4.55 -6.13 -6.05
N TRP A 33 -5.32 -5.52 -5.14
CA TRP A 33 -6.70 -5.88 -4.86
C TRP A 33 -7.70 -4.93 -5.52
N GLN A 34 -7.35 -3.64 -5.64
CA GLN A 34 -8.11 -2.61 -6.32
C GLN A 34 -7.14 -1.57 -6.87
N GLY A 35 -7.42 -1.01 -8.05
CA GLY A 35 -6.56 -0.03 -8.70
C GLY A 35 -5.71 -0.63 -9.83
N SER A 36 -4.75 0.13 -10.31
CA SER A 36 -3.99 -0.21 -11.52
C SER A 36 -3.04 -1.39 -11.27
N HIS A 37 -3.25 -2.46 -12.02
CA HIS A 37 -2.32 -3.60 -12.09
C HIS A 37 -1.00 -3.27 -12.80
N TYR A 38 -0.95 -2.13 -13.51
CA TYR A 38 0.19 -1.67 -14.31
C TYR A 38 1.02 -0.61 -13.60
N ALA A 39 0.76 -0.32 -12.32
CA ALA A 39 1.59 0.60 -11.57
C ALA A 39 3.04 0.13 -11.51
N ASP A 40 3.95 1.08 -11.69
CA ASP A 40 5.39 0.88 -11.61
C ASP A 40 5.83 0.99 -10.14
N PHE A 41 6.25 -0.13 -9.57
CA PHE A 41 6.68 -0.22 -8.18
C PHE A 41 8.20 -0.38 -8.14
N PRO A 42 8.92 0.33 -7.25
CA PRO A 42 10.37 0.25 -7.15
C PRO A 42 10.83 -1.20 -6.96
N GLU A 43 11.61 -1.71 -7.90
CA GLU A 43 12.10 -3.10 -7.85
C GLU A 43 13.24 -3.27 -6.85
N ILE A 44 14.07 -2.26 -6.67
CA ILE A 44 15.22 -2.25 -5.76
C ILE A 44 15.22 -0.93 -4.99
N ILE A 45 15.44 -1.01 -3.69
CA ILE A 45 15.66 0.16 -2.82
C ILE A 45 16.99 -0.06 -2.10
N GLU A 46 18.01 0.74 -2.44
CA GLU A 46 19.34 0.65 -1.84
C GLU A 46 19.33 1.10 -0.38
N ASP A 47 20.31 0.65 0.42
CA ASP A 47 20.43 1.09 1.81
C ASP A 47 20.78 2.58 1.88
N GLY A 48 20.07 3.31 2.74
CA GLY A 48 20.22 4.77 2.87
C GLY A 48 19.46 5.58 1.82
N ASP A 49 18.76 4.92 0.88
CA ASP A 49 17.99 5.56 -0.17
C ASP A 49 16.48 5.43 0.05
N ALA A 50 15.74 6.23 -0.72
CA ALA A 50 14.29 6.10 -0.84
C ALA A 50 13.84 6.02 -2.29
N SER A 51 12.74 5.30 -2.49
CA SER A 51 12.06 5.21 -3.77
C SER A 51 10.60 5.63 -3.62
N GLU A 52 10.06 6.22 -4.67
CA GLU A 52 8.69 6.74 -4.71
C GLU A 52 7.87 5.97 -5.74
N PHE A 53 6.57 5.88 -5.50
CA PHE A 53 5.63 5.25 -6.42
C PHE A 53 4.26 5.92 -6.38
N THR A 54 3.51 5.72 -7.46
CA THR A 54 2.12 6.16 -7.58
C THR A 54 1.25 4.96 -7.93
N HIS A 55 0.16 4.77 -7.18
CA HIS A 55 -0.83 3.73 -7.44
C HIS A 55 -2.22 4.34 -7.51
N GLU A 56 -2.81 4.26 -8.70
CA GLU A 56 -4.06 4.91 -9.04
C GLU A 56 -5.23 3.94 -8.96
N SER A 57 -6.40 4.43 -8.56
CA SER A 57 -7.66 3.74 -8.80
C SER A 57 -7.93 3.63 -10.30
N VAL A 58 -8.46 2.49 -10.73
CA VAL A 58 -9.03 2.32 -12.06
C VAL A 58 -10.53 2.57 -11.96
N THR A 59 -11.05 3.41 -12.84
CA THR A 59 -12.47 3.64 -13.01
C THR A 59 -12.91 2.91 -14.28
N ASP A 60 -13.57 1.77 -14.14
CA ASP A 60 -14.42 1.24 -15.21
C ASP A 60 -15.87 1.66 -14.91
N ASP A 61 -16.65 1.91 -15.97
CA ASP A 61 -17.93 2.65 -15.95
C ASP A 61 -19.03 2.11 -15.00
N ALA A 62 -18.83 0.96 -14.35
CA ALA A 62 -19.80 0.36 -13.44
C ALA A 62 -19.41 0.44 -11.94
N ASP A 63 -18.12 0.47 -11.59
CA ASP A 63 -17.67 0.45 -10.19
C ASP A 63 -16.37 1.24 -10.01
N ILE A 64 -16.38 2.22 -9.09
CA ILE A 64 -15.17 2.95 -8.72
C ILE A 64 -14.46 2.14 -7.64
N HIS A 65 -13.29 1.62 -7.98
CA HIS A 65 -12.44 0.91 -7.05
C HIS A 65 -11.44 1.89 -6.39
N GLY A 66 -10.99 1.60 -5.17
CA GLY A 66 -9.94 2.38 -4.51
C GLY A 66 -8.54 2.06 -5.04
N SER A 67 -7.53 2.61 -4.37
CA SER A 67 -6.14 2.16 -4.50
C SER A 67 -5.83 1.21 -3.34
N VAL A 68 -5.81 -0.10 -3.60
CA VAL A 68 -5.61 -1.13 -2.56
C VAL A 68 -4.63 -2.17 -3.07
N ALA A 69 -3.41 -2.18 -2.53
CA ALA A 69 -2.38 -3.12 -2.93
C ALA A 69 -1.37 -3.38 -1.81
N GLY A 70 -0.51 -4.37 -2.01
CA GLY A 70 0.60 -4.68 -1.14
C GLY A 70 1.83 -5.15 -1.91
N LEU A 71 3.00 -4.85 -1.32
CA LEU A 71 4.32 -5.11 -1.84
C LEU A 71 5.12 -5.92 -0.82
N VAL A 72 5.99 -6.79 -1.30
CA VAL A 72 6.91 -7.59 -0.49
C VAL A 72 8.32 -7.35 -0.95
N TYR A 73 9.07 -6.61 -0.13
CA TYR A 73 10.50 -6.45 -0.29
C TYR A 73 11.25 -7.51 0.48
N ARG A 74 12.33 -8.05 -0.06
CA ARG A 74 13.11 -9.12 0.56
C ARG A 74 14.59 -8.74 0.62
N ARG A 75 15.20 -9.01 1.78
CA ARG A 75 16.65 -8.98 1.99
C ARG A 75 17.30 -10.29 1.57
N ARG A 76 18.63 -10.30 1.43
CA ARG A 76 19.40 -11.51 1.11
C ARG A 76 19.26 -12.61 2.16
N ASP A 77 19.11 -12.25 3.43
CA ASP A 77 18.91 -13.19 4.54
C ASP A 77 17.52 -13.85 4.59
N GLY A 78 16.63 -13.51 3.64
CA GLY A 78 15.28 -14.02 3.54
C GLY A 78 14.24 -13.28 4.38
N THR A 79 14.65 -12.25 5.13
CA THR A 79 13.73 -11.33 5.83
C THR A 79 12.91 -10.55 4.81
N LYS A 80 11.59 -10.53 5.00
CA LYS A 80 10.64 -9.83 4.13
C LYS A 80 10.03 -8.64 4.86
N TRP A 81 9.98 -7.50 4.19
CA TRP A 81 9.22 -6.33 4.59
C TRP A 81 7.95 -6.25 3.74
N ILE A 82 6.80 -6.29 4.40
CA ILE A 82 5.48 -6.20 3.78
C ILE A 82 5.00 -4.77 3.96
N VAL A 83 4.55 -4.16 2.87
CA VAL A 83 3.89 -2.85 2.87
C VAL A 83 2.58 -3.02 2.14
N ALA A 84 1.46 -2.71 2.79
CA ALA A 84 0.15 -2.76 2.16
C ALA A 84 -0.67 -1.51 2.52
N TRP A 85 -1.52 -1.09 1.60
CA TRP A 85 -2.37 0.08 1.78
C TRP A 85 -3.77 -0.17 1.23
N SER A 86 -4.71 0.57 1.79
CA SER A 86 -6.09 0.65 1.32
C SER A 86 -6.49 2.11 1.29
N ASN A 87 -6.81 2.63 0.11
CA ASN A 87 -7.33 3.99 -0.08
C ASN A 87 -8.64 3.92 -0.89
N PRO A 88 -9.75 3.52 -0.25
CA PRO A 88 -11.06 3.45 -0.87
C PRO A 88 -11.73 4.82 -0.95
N GLN A 89 -12.75 4.98 -1.80
CA GLN A 89 -13.43 6.27 -1.99
C GLN A 89 -14.30 6.71 -0.80
N ALA A 90 -14.89 5.75 -0.08
CA ALA A 90 -15.92 6.00 0.94
C ALA A 90 -15.48 5.68 2.39
N GLU A 91 -14.24 5.23 2.59
CA GLU A 91 -13.70 4.95 3.92
C GLU A 91 -12.34 5.64 4.12
N ASN A 92 -11.88 5.66 5.37
CA ASN A 92 -10.55 6.16 5.69
C ASN A 92 -9.46 5.28 5.06
N SER A 93 -8.39 5.94 4.59
CA SER A 93 -7.19 5.26 4.14
C SER A 93 -6.54 4.50 5.30
N LYS A 94 -5.98 3.33 5.01
CA LYS A 94 -5.32 2.42 5.96
C LYS A 94 -3.98 1.98 5.37
N VAL A 95 -3.02 1.74 6.26
CA VAL A 95 -1.71 1.18 5.92
C VAL A 95 -1.42 0.04 6.89
N TYR A 96 -0.83 -1.03 6.38
CA TYR A 96 -0.34 -2.18 7.12
C TYR A 96 1.12 -2.40 6.76
N THR A 97 1.95 -2.69 7.76
CA THR A 97 3.32 -3.13 7.53
C THR A 97 3.70 -4.20 8.52
N ASP A 98 4.58 -5.10 8.08
CA ASP A 98 5.08 -6.20 8.90
C ASP A 98 6.47 -6.63 8.40
N ILE A 99 7.24 -7.26 9.29
CA ILE A 99 8.55 -7.82 8.98
C ILE A 99 8.54 -9.29 9.39
N GLN A 100 8.70 -10.19 8.43
CA GLN A 100 8.61 -11.63 8.68
C GLN A 100 9.54 -12.45 7.78
N ARG A 101 9.89 -13.65 8.23
CA ARG A 101 10.65 -14.63 7.42
C ARG A 101 9.75 -15.72 6.82
N GLN A 102 8.52 -15.86 7.32
CA GLN A 102 7.56 -16.87 6.86
C GLN A 102 7.04 -16.59 5.43
N PRO A 103 6.39 -17.57 4.78
CA PRO A 103 5.64 -17.34 3.54
C PRO A 103 4.62 -16.20 3.67
N VAL A 104 4.36 -15.51 2.55
CA VAL A 104 3.44 -14.38 2.51
C VAL A 104 2.02 -14.91 2.32
N HIS A 105 1.13 -14.63 3.27
CA HIS A 105 -0.27 -15.02 3.21
C HIS A 105 -1.16 -13.80 2.91
N TRP A 106 -1.38 -13.53 1.62
CA TRP A 106 -2.12 -12.35 1.15
C TRP A 106 -3.53 -12.20 1.76
N GLY A 107 -4.24 -13.30 2.03
CA GLY A 107 -5.53 -13.26 2.71
C GLY A 107 -5.46 -12.72 4.14
N GLN A 108 -4.43 -13.11 4.89
CA GLN A 108 -4.20 -12.63 6.26
C GLN A 108 -3.75 -11.16 6.25
N ILE A 109 -2.88 -10.77 5.31
CA ILE A 109 -2.45 -9.38 5.13
C ILE A 109 -3.65 -8.49 4.82
N LYS A 110 -4.51 -8.90 3.87
CA LYS A 110 -5.74 -8.15 3.54
C LYS A 110 -6.66 -8.02 4.76
N THR A 111 -6.88 -9.12 5.48
CA THR A 111 -7.68 -9.11 6.71
C THR A 111 -7.10 -8.14 7.75
N ASN A 112 -5.78 -8.12 7.92
CA ASN A 112 -5.12 -7.23 8.87
C ASN A 112 -5.14 -5.76 8.44
N LEU A 113 -5.04 -5.49 7.13
CA LEU A 113 -5.18 -4.16 6.55
C LEU A 113 -6.59 -3.59 6.73
N GLU A 114 -7.61 -4.44 6.61
CA GLU A 114 -9.02 -4.03 6.74
C GLU A 114 -9.47 -3.82 8.18
N LYS A 115 -8.83 -4.50 9.15
CA LYS A 115 -9.05 -4.25 10.57
C LYS A 115 -8.85 -2.77 10.86
N ARG A 116 -9.82 -2.15 11.55
CA ARG A 116 -9.70 -0.77 12.02
C ARG A 116 -8.38 -0.62 12.78
N GLY A 117 -7.51 0.26 12.30
CA GLY A 117 -6.33 0.66 13.05
C GLY A 117 -6.78 1.20 14.42
N LYS A 118 -6.17 0.72 15.50
CA LYS A 118 -6.25 1.46 16.76
C LYS A 118 -5.51 2.78 16.52
N PRO A 119 -6.09 3.96 16.78
CA PRO A 119 -5.32 5.18 16.76
C PRO A 119 -4.16 5.02 17.74
N LYS A 120 -2.92 5.00 17.24
CA LYS A 120 -1.75 5.08 18.09
C LYS A 120 -1.44 6.57 18.29
N PHE A 121 -1.34 6.92 19.56
CA PHE A 121 -0.95 8.21 20.15
C PHE A 121 -2.06 9.25 20.32
N LYS A 122 -2.65 9.27 21.53
CA LYS A 122 -2.98 10.55 22.16
C LYS A 122 -1.65 11.23 22.46
N VAL A 123 -1.30 12.29 21.75
CA VAL A 123 -0.29 13.23 22.22
C VAL A 123 -0.91 13.93 23.42
N THR A 124 -0.54 13.49 24.63
CA THR A 124 -0.82 14.27 25.83
C THR A 124 0.09 15.50 25.74
N LYS A 125 -0.52 16.68 25.61
CA LYS A 125 0.18 17.97 25.78
C LYS A 125 0.60 18.14 27.22
#